data_AF-A0A1G8IH79-F1
#
_entry.id   AF-A0A1G8IH79-F1
#
_cell.length_a   1.000
_cell.length_b   1.000
_cell.length_c   1.000
_cell.angle_alpha   90.00
_cell.angle_beta   90.00
_cell.angle_gamma   90.00
#
_symmetry.space_group_name_H-M   'P 1'
#
loop_
_entity.id
_entity.type
_entity.pdbx_description
1 polymer ?
#
loop_
_entity_poly.entity_id
_entity_poly.type
_entity_poly.pdbx_seq_one_letter_code
_entity_poly.pdbx_strand_id
1 'polypeptide(L)'
;MKRPFKLILSIAFVLAASVQVNAQTSSASSVVVERPWARATPGGAKTGAAYLTLINNGESPDQLLGATTPIADKVQFHSTTEENGMSRMREMPVVDLVPHAKTTFDPGGMHIMLVDLKQPLKEGQTFSLSLTFAKAGKVDVTVPVAKVGAMRPSDMAPMMHHHDDTMKE
;
A
#
# COMPACT_ATOMS: atom_id res chain seq x y z
N MET A 1 -42.72 80.84 -1.32
CA MET A 1 -42.05 80.50 -0.05
C MET A 1 -41.48 79.09 -0.16
N LYS A 2 -40.14 78.97 0.00
CA LYS A 2 -39.30 77.75 0.15
C LYS A 2 -39.02 76.88 -1.10
N ARG A 3 -37.76 76.89 -1.53
CA ARG A 3 -37.10 75.99 -2.52
C ARG A 3 -36.36 74.83 -1.75
N PRO A 4 -35.41 74.07 -2.35
CA PRO A 4 -35.54 72.68 -2.81
C PRO A 4 -34.54 71.71 -2.13
N PHE A 5 -34.68 70.38 -2.20
CA PHE A 5 -33.59 69.43 -1.90
C PHE A 5 -34.00 67.98 -2.25
N LYS A 6 -33.29 67.32 -3.18
CA LYS A 6 -32.34 66.19 -2.97
C LYS A 6 -33.01 64.84 -2.68
N LEU A 7 -32.54 63.65 -3.08
CA LEU A 7 -31.39 63.09 -3.83
C LEU A 7 -31.45 61.56 -3.55
N ILE A 8 -30.68 60.74 -4.28
CA ILE A 8 -30.18 59.39 -3.89
C ILE A 8 -31.18 58.23 -4.11
N LEU A 9 -30.83 57.02 -4.61
CA LEU A 9 -29.71 56.43 -5.35
C LEU A 9 -30.11 54.95 -5.52
N SER A 10 -29.78 54.37 -6.67
CA SER A 10 -29.87 52.95 -6.99
C SER A 10 -29.22 52.05 -5.93
N ILE A 11 -29.64 50.78 -5.85
CA ILE A 11 -28.76 49.58 -5.86
C ILE A 11 -29.65 48.34 -5.95
N ALA A 12 -29.66 47.70 -7.13
CA ALA A 12 -30.12 46.33 -7.29
C ALA A 12 -29.00 45.41 -6.82
N PHE A 13 -29.22 44.67 -5.74
CA PHE A 13 -28.26 43.73 -5.18
C PHE A 13 -28.34 42.40 -5.96
N VAL A 14 -27.55 42.28 -7.03
CA VAL A 14 -27.37 41.01 -7.73
C VAL A 14 -26.40 40.16 -6.92
N LEU A 15 -26.94 39.18 -6.20
CA LEU A 15 -26.17 38.22 -5.44
C LEU A 15 -25.51 37.22 -6.40
N ALA A 16 -24.29 37.53 -6.86
CA ALA A 16 -23.46 36.59 -7.61
C ALA A 16 -22.86 35.55 -6.65
N ALA A 17 -23.52 34.39 -6.53
CA ALA A 17 -22.97 33.25 -5.82
C ALA A 17 -21.76 32.71 -6.62
N SER A 18 -20.55 32.99 -6.14
CA SER A 18 -19.33 32.42 -6.70
C SER A 18 -19.26 30.93 -6.37
N VAL A 19 -19.48 30.06 -7.36
CA VAL A 19 -19.20 28.63 -7.25
C VAL A 19 -17.69 28.47 -7.19
N GLN A 20 -17.16 28.27 -5.98
CA GLN A 20 -15.76 27.92 -5.77
C GLN A 20 -15.58 26.46 -6.21
N VAL A 21 -15.11 26.24 -7.43
CA VAL A 21 -14.63 24.93 -7.88
C VAL A 21 -13.29 24.68 -7.21
N ASN A 22 -13.29 23.91 -6.13
CA ASN A 22 -12.05 23.48 -5.48
C ASN A 22 -11.41 22.41 -6.36
N ALA A 23 -10.41 22.81 -7.15
CA ALA A 23 -9.59 21.87 -7.92
C ALA A 23 -8.80 21.01 -6.93
N GLN A 24 -9.26 19.78 -6.69
CA GLN A 24 -8.44 18.77 -6.02
C GLN A 24 -7.27 18.43 -6.96
N THR A 25 -6.12 19.05 -6.69
CA THR A 25 -4.84 18.56 -7.17
C THR A 25 -4.75 17.10 -6.78
N SER A 26 -4.62 16.21 -7.76
CA SER A 26 -4.33 14.79 -7.54
C SER A 26 -2.97 14.70 -6.84
N SER A 27 -2.98 14.75 -5.52
CA SER A 27 -1.80 14.60 -4.69
C SER A 27 -1.15 13.26 -5.04
N ALA A 28 0.16 13.28 -5.23
CA ALA A 28 0.96 12.06 -5.14
C ALA A 28 0.51 11.29 -3.89
N SER A 29 0.28 9.97 -4.01
CA SER A 29 -0.27 9.17 -2.93
C SER A 29 0.52 9.42 -1.64
N SER A 30 -0.14 9.90 -0.59
CA SER A 30 0.51 10.17 0.70
C SER A 30 1.04 8.90 1.35
N VAL A 31 0.61 7.73 0.87
CA VAL A 31 1.09 6.43 1.30
C VAL A 31 2.27 5.98 0.43
N VAL A 32 3.38 5.65 1.10
CA VAL A 32 4.57 5.05 0.51
C VAL A 32 4.64 3.57 0.89
N VAL A 33 5.01 2.72 -0.07
CA VAL A 33 5.24 1.28 0.14
C VAL A 33 6.74 1.02 0.12
N GLU A 34 7.28 0.47 1.19
CA GLU A 34 8.70 0.12 1.30
C GLU A 34 8.90 -1.39 1.38
N ARG A 35 10.03 -1.84 0.82
CA ARG A 35 10.56 -3.21 0.92
C ARG A 35 9.49 -4.29 0.68
N PRO A 36 8.73 -4.23 -0.42
CA PRO A 36 7.82 -5.33 -0.77
C PRO A 36 8.64 -6.60 -1.02
N TRP A 37 8.15 -7.74 -0.56
CA TRP A 37 8.67 -9.05 -0.92
C TRP A 37 7.66 -10.16 -0.64
N ALA A 38 7.86 -11.32 -1.23
CA ALA A 38 7.07 -12.51 -0.96
C ALA A 38 7.98 -13.72 -0.74
N ARG A 39 7.43 -14.74 -0.06
CA ARG A 39 8.14 -16.01 0.16
C ARG A 39 7.84 -16.97 -0.99
N ALA A 40 8.88 -17.58 -1.57
CA ALA A 40 8.71 -18.65 -2.54
C ALA A 40 7.86 -19.79 -1.96
N THR A 41 7.06 -20.41 -2.81
CA THR A 41 6.15 -21.48 -2.44
C THR A 41 6.61 -22.81 -3.04
N PRO A 42 6.43 -23.95 -2.33
CA PRO A 42 6.61 -25.27 -2.91
C PRO A 42 5.72 -25.49 -4.16
N GLY A 43 6.11 -26.43 -5.01
CA GLY A 43 5.30 -26.81 -6.18
C GLY A 43 3.90 -27.28 -5.75
N GLY A 44 2.86 -26.77 -6.40
CA GLY A 44 1.46 -27.11 -6.12
C GLY A 44 0.82 -26.38 -4.94
N ALA A 45 1.55 -25.50 -4.24
CA ALA A 45 0.98 -24.67 -3.18
C ALA A 45 -0.16 -23.79 -3.69
N LYS A 46 -1.26 -23.74 -2.93
CA LYS A 46 -2.43 -22.91 -3.24
C LYS A 46 -2.42 -21.56 -2.53
N THR A 47 -1.51 -21.39 -1.57
CA THR A 47 -1.41 -20.17 -0.77
C THR A 47 0.03 -19.66 -0.73
N GLY A 48 0.17 -18.35 -0.64
CA GLY A 48 1.44 -17.66 -0.51
C GLY A 48 1.31 -16.47 0.45
N ALA A 49 2.45 -15.91 0.86
CA ALA A 49 2.48 -14.74 1.73
C ALA A 49 3.42 -13.66 1.17
N ALA A 50 2.96 -12.42 1.21
CA ALA A 50 3.71 -11.22 0.90
C ALA A 50 3.75 -10.26 2.09
N TYR A 51 4.78 -9.43 2.09
CA TYR A 51 5.22 -8.60 3.19
C TYR A 51 5.70 -7.26 2.63
N LEU A 52 5.51 -6.19 3.39
CA LEU A 52 5.87 -4.83 3.02
C LEU A 52 5.76 -3.91 4.24
N THR A 53 6.23 -2.68 4.13
CA THR A 53 5.93 -1.62 5.10
C THR A 53 5.15 -0.52 4.40
N LEU A 54 4.03 -0.10 4.99
CA LEU A 54 3.27 1.07 4.57
C LEU A 54 3.67 2.26 5.45
N ILE A 55 3.89 3.41 4.84
CA ILE A 55 4.13 4.67 5.55
C ILE A 55 3.09 5.67 5.09
N ASN A 56 2.26 6.16 6.00
CA ASN A 56 1.34 7.26 5.71
C ASN A 56 2.03 8.59 6.01
N ASN A 57 2.52 9.27 4.98
CA ASN A 57 3.12 10.61 5.10
C ASN A 57 2.06 11.74 5.06
N GLY A 58 0.77 11.39 5.07
CA GLY A 58 -0.31 12.36 5.07
C GLY A 58 -0.69 12.84 6.46
N GLU A 59 -1.37 13.99 6.52
CA GLU A 59 -1.84 14.61 7.76
C GLU A 59 -3.13 13.98 8.32
N SER A 60 -3.66 12.93 7.69
CA SER A 60 -4.93 12.31 8.05
C SER A 60 -4.86 10.78 7.99
N PRO A 61 -5.61 10.06 8.86
CA PRO A 61 -5.64 8.60 8.81
C PRO A 61 -6.11 8.11 7.44
N ASP A 62 -5.56 6.98 7.00
CA ASP A 62 -6.01 6.26 5.80
C ASP A 62 -6.28 4.79 6.15
N GLN A 63 -6.89 4.05 5.23
CA GLN A 63 -7.17 2.62 5.39
C GLN A 63 -6.81 1.90 4.12
N LEU A 64 -6.08 0.79 4.24
CA LEU A 64 -5.93 -0.19 3.17
C LEU A 64 -7.20 -1.06 3.16
N LEU A 65 -7.98 -0.91 2.10
CA LEU A 65 -9.29 -1.55 1.95
C LEU A 65 -9.21 -2.91 1.27
N GLY A 66 -8.15 -3.15 0.51
CA GLY A 66 -8.03 -4.38 -0.26
C GLY A 66 -6.79 -4.39 -1.13
N ALA A 67 -6.54 -5.54 -1.75
CA ALA A 67 -5.47 -5.70 -2.72
C ALA A 67 -5.86 -6.70 -3.81
N THR A 68 -5.23 -6.61 -4.97
CA THR A 68 -5.43 -7.56 -6.07
C THR A 68 -4.11 -7.87 -6.78
N THR A 69 -4.05 -9.02 -7.43
CA THR A 69 -2.89 -9.41 -8.24
C THR A 69 -3.33 -10.39 -9.33
N PRO A 70 -2.69 -10.41 -10.52
CA PRO A 70 -3.03 -11.39 -11.54
C PRO A 70 -2.74 -12.84 -11.15
N ILE A 71 -1.85 -13.09 -10.18
CA ILE A 71 -1.32 -14.43 -9.86
C ILE A 71 -2.12 -15.23 -8.81
N ALA A 72 -3.16 -14.63 -8.22
CA ALA A 72 -4.01 -15.24 -7.20
C ALA A 72 -5.48 -14.83 -7.42
N ASP A 73 -6.43 -15.64 -6.97
CA ASP A 73 -7.85 -15.27 -7.07
C ASP A 73 -8.31 -14.33 -5.96
N LYS A 74 -7.67 -14.42 -4.78
CA LYS A 74 -7.97 -13.52 -3.66
C LYS A 74 -6.69 -13.05 -2.98
N VAL A 75 -6.77 -11.84 -2.43
CA VAL A 75 -5.74 -11.28 -1.55
C VAL A 75 -6.43 -10.87 -0.26
N GLN A 76 -5.89 -11.33 0.87
CA GLN A 76 -6.43 -11.07 2.20
C GLN A 76 -5.33 -10.49 3.10
N PHE A 77 -5.72 -9.75 4.14
CA PHE A 77 -4.81 -9.27 5.17
C PHE A 77 -5.04 -10.09 6.43
N HIS A 78 -3.97 -10.57 7.05
CA HIS A 78 -4.06 -11.41 8.22
C HIS A 78 -3.10 -10.90 9.28
N SER A 79 -3.50 -10.96 10.55
CA SER A 79 -2.63 -10.79 11.70
C SER A 79 -2.39 -12.13 12.37
N THR A 80 -1.13 -12.43 12.65
CA THR A 80 -0.75 -13.53 13.52
C THR A 80 -0.45 -12.99 14.92
N THR A 81 -1.07 -13.57 15.94
CA THR A 81 -0.83 -13.24 17.35
C THR A 81 -0.61 -14.50 18.14
N GLU A 82 0.29 -14.48 19.11
CA GLU A 82 0.46 -15.59 20.05
C GLU A 82 -0.41 -15.36 21.28
N GLU A 83 -1.28 -16.31 21.59
CA GLU A 83 -2.16 -16.28 22.75
C GLU A 83 -2.01 -17.60 23.50
N ASN A 84 -1.48 -17.54 24.73
CA ASN A 84 -1.24 -18.71 25.58
C ASN A 84 -0.34 -19.78 24.94
N GLY A 85 0.73 -19.36 24.25
CA GLY A 85 1.64 -20.27 23.54
C GLY A 85 1.07 -20.85 22.24
N MET A 86 -0.13 -20.41 21.83
CA MET A 86 -0.77 -20.85 20.61
C MET A 86 -0.84 -19.70 19.60
N SER A 87 -0.31 -19.94 18.40
CA SER A 87 -0.43 -18.98 17.30
C SER A 87 -1.86 -18.95 16.78
N ARG A 88 -2.45 -17.76 16.73
CA ARG A 88 -3.77 -17.50 16.15
C ARG A 88 -3.64 -16.54 14.97
N MET A 89 -4.24 -16.94 13.86
CA MET A 89 -4.33 -16.12 12.66
C MET A 89 -5.74 -15.55 12.54
N ARG A 90 -5.84 -14.25 12.27
CA ARG A 90 -7.11 -13.54 12.12
C ARG A 90 -7.09 -12.73 10.84
N GLU A 91 -8.10 -12.92 10.00
CA GLU A 91 -8.31 -12.08 8.83
C GLU A 91 -8.74 -10.66 9.25
N MET A 92 -8.19 -9.67 8.58
CA MET A 92 -8.44 -8.25 8.76
C MET A 92 -9.09 -7.73 7.47
N PRO A 93 -10.36 -7.29 7.51
CA PRO A 93 -11.05 -6.78 6.31
C PRO A 93 -10.45 -5.46 5.83
N VAL A 94 -9.86 -4.68 6.73
CA VAL A 94 -9.15 -3.43 6.46
C VAL A 94 -7.93 -3.32 7.36
N VAL A 95 -6.95 -2.52 6.95
CA VAL A 95 -5.77 -2.18 7.77
C VAL A 95 -5.69 -0.67 7.93
N ASP A 96 -5.70 -0.21 9.17
CA ASP A 96 -5.62 1.22 9.50
C ASP A 96 -4.18 1.76 9.37
N LEU A 97 -4.05 2.94 8.79
CA LEU A 97 -2.79 3.66 8.63
C LEU A 97 -2.86 4.99 9.39
N VAL A 98 -2.13 5.05 10.51
CA VAL A 98 -2.01 6.25 11.33
C VAL A 98 -1.13 7.30 10.60
N PRO A 99 -1.49 8.60 10.63
CA PRO A 99 -0.65 9.67 10.10
C PRO A 99 0.78 9.61 10.62
N HIS A 100 1.74 9.88 9.74
CA HIS A 100 3.18 9.93 10.03
C HIS A 100 3.75 8.66 10.68
N ALA A 101 3.06 7.53 10.51
CA ALA A 101 3.41 6.25 11.13
C ALA A 101 3.64 5.15 10.09
N LYS A 102 4.30 4.08 10.55
CA LYS A 102 4.55 2.88 9.77
C LYS A 102 3.59 1.76 10.19
N THR A 103 3.05 1.06 9.21
CA THR A 103 2.32 -0.21 9.38
C THR A 103 3.10 -1.31 8.68
N THR A 104 3.61 -2.28 9.45
CA THR A 104 4.53 -3.31 8.94
C THR A 104 3.82 -4.64 8.78
N PHE A 105 4.02 -5.27 7.63
CA PHE A 105 3.66 -6.66 7.35
C PHE A 105 4.95 -7.48 7.34
N ASP A 106 5.13 -8.35 8.34
CA ASP A 106 6.30 -9.18 8.55
C ASP A 106 5.94 -10.62 8.99
N PRO A 107 6.85 -11.58 8.80
CA PRO A 107 6.63 -12.95 9.25
C PRO A 107 6.41 -13.02 10.77
N GLY A 108 5.29 -13.62 11.18
CA GLY A 108 4.91 -13.75 12.60
C GLY A 108 4.02 -12.62 13.11
N GLY A 109 3.88 -11.53 12.36
CA GLY A 109 2.94 -10.43 12.62
C GLY A 109 1.86 -10.36 11.54
N MET A 110 1.73 -9.20 10.91
CA MET A 110 0.77 -8.99 9.82
C MET A 110 1.33 -9.51 8.49
N HIS A 111 0.48 -10.07 7.64
CA HIS A 111 0.91 -10.51 6.31
C HIS A 111 -0.22 -10.42 5.28
N ILE A 112 0.17 -10.32 4.02
CA ILE A 112 -0.74 -10.33 2.88
C ILE A 112 -0.80 -11.77 2.38
N MET A 113 -1.94 -12.42 2.58
CA MET A 113 -2.17 -13.80 2.15
C MET A 113 -2.70 -13.80 0.71
N LEU A 114 -2.00 -14.51 -0.18
CA LEU A 114 -2.43 -14.79 -1.55
C LEU A 114 -3.12 -16.16 -1.54
N VAL A 115 -4.40 -16.20 -1.91
CA VAL A 115 -5.23 -17.41 -1.87
C VAL A 115 -5.59 -17.82 -3.29
N ASP A 116 -5.57 -19.14 -3.51
CA ASP A 116 -5.76 -19.78 -4.81
C ASP A 116 -4.76 -19.26 -5.86
N LEU A 117 -3.48 -19.48 -5.55
CA LEU A 117 -2.38 -19.19 -6.47
C LEU A 117 -2.58 -19.91 -7.81
N LYS A 118 -2.53 -19.14 -8.90
CA LYS A 118 -2.58 -19.63 -10.29
C LYS A 118 -1.26 -20.20 -10.75
N GLN A 119 -0.17 -19.78 -10.12
CA GLN A 119 1.18 -20.25 -10.36
C GLN A 119 2.00 -20.22 -9.06
N PRO A 120 2.99 -21.10 -8.89
CA PRO A 120 3.89 -21.02 -7.74
C PRO A 120 4.69 -19.73 -7.72
N LEU A 121 4.96 -19.19 -6.52
CA LEU A 121 5.93 -18.12 -6.33
C LEU A 121 7.34 -18.71 -6.40
N LYS A 122 8.12 -18.33 -7.40
CA LYS A 122 9.49 -18.81 -7.61
C LYS A 122 10.50 -17.75 -7.23
N GLU A 123 11.54 -18.15 -6.51
CA GLU A 123 12.65 -17.28 -6.11
C GLU A 123 13.24 -16.55 -7.32
N GLY A 124 13.59 -15.27 -7.12
CA GLY A 124 14.18 -14.40 -8.15
C GLY A 124 13.16 -13.82 -9.12
N GLN A 125 11.90 -14.26 -9.09
CA GLN A 125 10.82 -13.66 -9.87
C GLN A 125 10.19 -12.47 -9.15
N THR A 126 9.40 -11.71 -9.90
CA THR A 126 8.60 -10.59 -9.39
C THR A 126 7.16 -10.72 -9.87
N PHE A 127 6.20 -10.17 -9.11
CA PHE A 127 4.81 -10.01 -9.57
C PHE A 127 4.26 -8.63 -9.16
N SER A 128 3.20 -8.19 -9.83
CA SER A 128 2.52 -6.93 -9.49
C SER A 128 1.44 -7.15 -8.44
N LEU A 129 1.40 -6.29 -7.42
CA LEU A 129 0.36 -6.23 -6.40
C LEU A 129 -0.24 -4.82 -6.42
N SER A 130 -1.56 -4.75 -6.53
CA SER A 130 -2.33 -3.52 -6.51
C SER A 130 -2.95 -3.33 -5.14
N LEU A 131 -2.60 -2.27 -4.42
CA LEU A 131 -3.16 -1.92 -3.12
C LEU A 131 -4.22 -0.82 -3.28
N THR A 132 -5.37 -0.96 -2.64
CA THR A 132 -6.46 0.02 -2.70
C THR A 132 -6.66 0.68 -1.34
N PHE A 133 -6.40 1.97 -1.27
CA PHE A 133 -6.57 2.80 -0.08
C PHE A 133 -7.83 3.66 -0.17
N ALA A 134 -8.40 3.99 0.99
CA ALA A 134 -9.60 4.82 1.08
C ALA A 134 -9.36 6.26 0.59
N LYS A 135 -8.19 6.84 0.89
CA LYS A 135 -7.84 8.23 0.52
C LYS A 135 -6.73 8.30 -0.51
N ALA A 136 -5.66 7.54 -0.34
CA ALA A 136 -4.53 7.52 -1.28
C ALA A 136 -4.87 6.86 -2.64
N GLY A 137 -6.03 6.19 -2.75
CA GLY A 137 -6.46 5.53 -3.97
C GLY A 137 -5.66 4.27 -4.26
N LYS A 138 -5.40 3.98 -5.53
CA LYS A 138 -4.73 2.75 -5.96
C LYS A 138 -3.21 2.96 -6.03
N VAL A 139 -2.44 2.07 -5.41
CA VAL A 139 -0.97 2.03 -5.47
C VAL A 139 -0.53 0.67 -5.98
N ASP A 140 0.17 0.66 -7.12
CA ASP A 140 0.72 -0.56 -7.71
C ASP A 140 2.18 -0.74 -7.26
N VAL A 141 2.51 -1.95 -6.79
CA VAL A 141 3.84 -2.30 -6.29
C VAL A 141 4.35 -3.59 -6.94
N THR A 142 5.63 -3.59 -7.30
CA THR A 142 6.34 -4.80 -7.75
C THR A 142 6.90 -5.55 -6.55
N VAL A 143 6.52 -6.81 -6.41
CA VAL A 143 6.87 -7.68 -5.29
C VAL A 143 7.90 -8.73 -5.73
N PRO A 144 9.17 -8.62 -5.33
CA PRO A 144 10.18 -9.67 -5.55
C PRO A 144 9.94 -10.88 -4.65
N VAL A 145 10.27 -12.06 -5.16
CA VAL A 145 10.12 -13.34 -4.44
C VAL A 145 11.47 -13.80 -3.90
N ALA A 146 11.58 -13.88 -2.57
CA ALA A 146 12.72 -14.44 -1.86
C ALA A 146 12.60 -15.97 -1.73
N LYS A 147 13.68 -16.63 -1.31
CA LYS A 147 13.74 -18.09 -1.13
C LYS A 147 12.67 -18.63 -0.18
N VAL A 148 12.45 -19.95 -0.27
CA VAL A 148 11.58 -20.67 0.67
C VAL A 148 12.11 -20.50 2.10
N GLY A 149 11.21 -20.20 3.03
CA GLY A 149 11.56 -20.01 4.45
C GLY A 149 12.24 -18.68 4.79
N ALA A 150 12.43 -17.76 3.83
CA ALA A 150 12.99 -16.44 4.12
C ALA A 150 12.19 -15.69 5.20
N MET A 151 12.91 -15.01 6.10
CA MET A 151 12.30 -14.19 7.17
C MET A 151 12.46 -12.69 6.92
N ARG A 152 13.32 -12.30 5.97
CA ARG A 152 13.54 -10.92 5.55
C ARG A 152 13.95 -10.84 4.07
N PRO A 153 13.79 -9.67 3.41
CA PRO A 153 14.15 -9.50 2.00
C PRO A 153 15.62 -9.84 1.70
N SER A 154 16.53 -9.55 2.64
CA SER A 154 17.97 -9.79 2.47
C SER A 154 18.39 -11.26 2.51
N ASP A 155 17.45 -12.18 2.74
CA ASP A 155 17.72 -13.62 2.63
C ASP A 155 17.62 -14.12 1.17
N MET A 156 17.46 -13.21 0.19
CA MET A 156 17.66 -13.45 -1.24
C MET A 156 19.09 -13.95 -1.49
N ALA A 157 19.26 -14.95 -2.37
CA ALA A 157 20.59 -15.40 -2.77
C ALA A 157 21.43 -14.22 -3.29
N PRO A 158 22.74 -14.16 -2.97
CA PRO A 158 23.60 -13.13 -3.53
C PRO A 158 23.55 -13.23 -5.05
N MET A 159 23.24 -12.13 -5.74
CA MET A 159 23.59 -12.00 -7.15
C MET A 159 25.09 -12.23 -7.24
N MET A 160 25.50 -13.33 -7.87
CA MET A 160 26.91 -13.66 -8.05
C MET A 160 27.57 -12.55 -8.86
N HIS A 161 28.19 -11.59 -8.18
CA HIS A 161 29.27 -10.81 -8.76
C HIS A 161 30.44 -11.77 -8.94
N HIS A 162 30.61 -12.27 -10.17
CA HIS A 162 31.87 -12.85 -10.61
C HIS A 162 32.96 -11.78 -10.45
N HIS A 163 33.68 -11.81 -9.33
CA HIS A 163 35.07 -11.35 -9.32
C HIS A 163 35.90 -12.54 -9.79
N ASP A 164 36.19 -12.55 -11.09
CA ASP A 164 37.26 -13.36 -11.65
C ASP A 164 38.58 -12.64 -11.36
N ASP A 165 39.16 -12.86 -10.18
CA ASP A 165 40.58 -12.59 -9.96
C ASP A 165 41.35 -13.88 -10.27
N THR A 166 41.51 -14.12 -11.57
CA THR A 166 42.50 -15.05 -12.07
C THR A 166 43.89 -14.48 -11.76
N MET A 167 44.60 -15.19 -10.88
CA MET A 167 46.03 -15.01 -10.63
C MET A 167 46.81 -14.87 -11.94
N LYS A 168 47.61 -13.80 -12.06
CA LYS A 168 48.79 -13.77 -12.93
C LYS A 168 49.94 -13.01 -12.26
N GLU A 169 50.94 -13.83 -11.91
CA GLU A 169 52.40 -13.60 -11.85
C GLU A 169 52.96 -12.49 -10.95
#